data_AF-A0AAU3Z991-F1
#
_entry.id   AF-A0AAU3Z991-F1
#
_cell.length_a   1.000
_cell.length_b   1.000
_cell.length_c   1.000
_cell.angle_alpha   90.00
_cell.angle_beta   90.00
_cell.angle_gamma   90.00
#
_symmetry.space_group_name_H-M   'P 1'
#
loop_
_entity.id
_entity.type
_entity.pdbx_description
1 polymer ?
#
loop_
_entity_poly.entity_id
_entity_poly.type
_entity_poly.pdbx_seq_one_letter_code
_entity_poly.pdbx_strand_id
1 'polypeptide(L)'
;MSIADPWERYIVGYDSRKVRQVQVRERIDGVDIVETVTTKPVTVYEKRPDGSLTELHGEAKTAALDAFWADAQLFNEQEQNR
;
A
#
# COMPACT_ATOMS: atom_id res chain seq x y z
N MET A 1 -3.54 -17.96 23.71
CA MET A 1 -2.98 -18.29 22.38
C MET A 1 -2.62 -16.95 21.77
N SER A 2 -1.32 -16.61 21.73
CA SER A 2 -0.88 -15.31 21.19
C SER A 2 -1.24 -15.29 19.72
N ILE A 3 -2.06 -14.33 19.30
CA ILE A 3 -2.25 -14.06 17.87
C ILE A 3 -0.87 -13.61 17.41
N ALA A 4 -0.18 -14.47 16.65
CA ALA A 4 1.11 -14.10 16.06
C ALA A 4 0.86 -12.81 15.30
N ASP A 5 1.60 -11.76 15.65
CA ASP A 5 1.42 -10.45 15.04
C ASP A 5 1.64 -10.62 13.52
N PRO A 6 0.60 -10.43 12.68
CA PRO A 6 0.74 -10.58 11.23
C PRO A 6 1.79 -9.62 10.66
N TRP A 7 2.13 -8.56 11.40
CA TRP A 7 3.17 -7.59 11.09
C TRP A 7 4.60 -8.10 11.34
N GLU A 8 4.78 -9.28 11.94
CA GLU A 8 6.11 -9.91 11.98
C GLU A 8 6.65 -10.23 10.58
N ARG A 9 5.76 -10.40 9.59
CA ARG A 9 6.11 -10.92 8.26
C ARG A 9 6.06 -9.90 7.15
N TYR A 10 5.36 -8.77 7.29
CA TYR A 10 5.22 -7.80 6.21
C TYR A 10 5.53 -6.38 6.67
N ILE A 11 6.25 -5.65 5.83
CA ILE A 11 6.56 -4.23 6.01
C ILE A 11 5.91 -3.45 4.88
N VAL A 12 4.95 -2.59 5.22
CA VAL A 12 4.29 -1.67 4.29
C VAL A 12 4.89 -0.29 4.48
N GLY A 13 5.39 0.33 3.41
CA GLY A 13 6.07 1.61 3.52
C GLY A 13 6.13 2.40 2.22
N TYR A 14 6.46 3.67 2.36
CA TYR A 14 6.71 4.58 1.24
C TYR A 14 8.22 4.71 1.02
N ASP A 15 8.70 4.41 -0.18
CA ASP A 15 10.05 4.86 -0.57
C ASP A 15 9.95 6.31 -1.03
N SER A 16 10.46 7.23 -0.21
CA SER A 16 10.45 8.68 -0.47
C SER A 16 11.16 9.06 -1.77
N ARG A 17 12.02 8.19 -2.31
CA ARG A 17 12.72 8.40 -3.59
C ARG A 17 11.88 8.00 -4.80
N LYS A 18 10.79 7.23 -4.61
CA LYS A 18 9.95 6.72 -5.71
C LYS A 18 8.74 7.61 -6.01
N VAL A 19 8.81 8.94 -5.82
CA VAL A 19 7.73 9.87 -6.21
C VAL A 19 7.52 9.79 -7.73
N ARG A 20 6.28 9.64 -8.17
CA ARG A 20 5.94 9.52 -9.61
C ARG A 20 4.94 10.59 -10.01
N GLN A 21 5.16 11.18 -11.18
CA GLN A 21 4.15 12.01 -11.85
C GLN A 21 3.42 11.15 -12.87
N VAL A 22 2.09 11.13 -12.80
CA VAL A 22 1.23 10.46 -13.76
C VAL A 22 0.46 11.54 -14.50
N GLN A 23 0.57 11.54 -15.83
CA GLN A 23 -0.31 12.35 -16.66
C GLN A 23 -1.58 11.54 -16.95
N VAL A 24 -2.71 12.06 -16.50
CA VAL A 24 -4.03 11.56 -16.88
C VAL A 24 -4.51 12.42 -18.03
N ARG A 25 -4.88 11.76 -19.13
CA ARG A 25 -5.43 12.43 -20.31
C ARG A 25 -6.85 11.94 -20.50
N GLU A 26 -7.79 12.86 -20.40
CA GLU A 26 -9.19 12.60 -20.67
C GLU A 26 -9.67 13.51 -21.79
N ARG A 27 -10.61 13.01 -22.58
CA ARG A 27 -11.29 13.80 -23.60
C ARG A 27 -12.75 13.97 -23.19
N ILE A 28 -13.12 15.17 -22.81
CA ILE A 28 -14.47 15.52 -22.37
C ILE A 28 -15.00 16.58 -23.33
N ASP A 29 -16.15 16.32 -23.95
CA ASP A 29 -16.80 17.21 -24.90
C ASP A 29 -15.88 17.72 -26.03
N GLY A 30 -14.99 16.86 -26.51
CA GLY A 30 -14.04 17.16 -27.59
C GLY A 30 -12.79 17.93 -27.16
N VAL A 31 -12.74 18.42 -25.91
CA VAL A 31 -11.59 19.09 -25.30
C VAL A 31 -10.67 18.05 -24.66
N ASP A 32 -9.37 18.16 -24.92
CA ASP A 32 -8.35 17.34 -24.27
C ASP A 32 -7.93 17.99 -22.94
N ILE A 33 -8.19 17.30 -21.83
CA ILE A 33 -7.77 17.70 -20.49
C ILE A 33 -6.54 16.88 -20.13
N VAL A 34 -5.47 17.56 -19.72
CA VAL A 34 -4.24 16.91 -19.23
C VAL A 34 -4.00 17.32 -17.79
N GLU A 35 -4.15 16.37 -16.88
CA GLU A 35 -3.87 16.57 -15.46
C GLU A 35 -2.56 15.87 -15.09
N THR A 36 -1.75 16.51 -14.25
CA THR A 36 -0.54 15.90 -13.70
C THR A 36 -0.73 15.62 -12.22
N VAL A 37 -0.79 14.34 -11.86
CA VAL A 37 -0.97 13.87 -10.49
C VAL A 37 0.37 13.38 -9.94
N THR A 38 0.75 13.88 -8.77
CA THR A 38 1.92 13.38 -8.04
C THR A 38 1.51 12.26 -7.10
N THR A 39 2.11 11.08 -7.27
CA THR A 39 1.80 9.87 -6.51
C THR A 39 3.02 9.39 -5.73
N LYS A 40 2.77 8.85 -4.53
CA LYS A 40 3.77 8.16 -3.71
C LYS A 40 3.41 6.67 -3.68
N PRO A 41 4.08 5.81 -4.46
CA PRO A 41 3.73 4.41 -4.55
C PRO A 41 4.03 3.71 -3.23
N VAL A 42 3.01 3.07 -2.67
CA VAL A 42 3.18 2.16 -1.53
C VAL A 42 3.99 0.96 -1.99
N THR A 43 4.97 0.55 -1.20
CA THR A 43 5.79 -0.65 -1.42
C THR A 43 5.55 -1.61 -0.27
N VAL A 44 5.51 -2.91 -0.57
CA VAL A 44 5.32 -3.96 0.42
C VAL A 44 6.51 -4.90 0.35
N TYR A 45 7.08 -5.22 1.50
CA TYR A 45 8.14 -6.21 1.63
C TYR A 45 7.67 -7.36 2.50
N GLU A 46 7.98 -8.59 2.08
CA GLU A 46 7.91 -9.76 2.94
C GLU A 46 9.25 -9.95 3.65
N LYS A 47 9.20 -10.12 4.97
CA LYS A 47 10.32 -10.52 5.81
C LYS A 47 10.42 -12.03 5.83
N ARG A 48 11.49 -12.55 5.24
CA ARG A 48 11.78 -13.98 5.22
C ARG A 48 12.32 -14.47 6.56
N PRO A 49 12.27 -15.79 6.84
CA PRO A 49 12.80 -16.37 8.08
C PRO A 49 14.30 -16.11 8.29
N ASP A 50 15.06 -15.90 7.22
CA ASP A 50 16.49 -15.55 7.26
C ASP A 50 16.75 -14.07 7.56
N GLY A 51 15.69 -13.27 7.76
CA GLY A 51 15.76 -11.84 8.02
C GLY A 51 15.88 -10.97 6.77
N SER A 52 15.95 -11.56 5.57
CA SER A 52 15.97 -10.80 4.31
C SER A 52 14.60 -10.22 3.96
N LEU A 53 14.59 -9.13 3.19
CA LEU A 53 13.38 -8.48 2.69
C LEU A 53 13.21 -8.75 1.19
N THR A 54 11.98 -9.07 0.78
CA THR A 54 11.62 -9.26 -0.62
C THR A 54 10.48 -8.33 -0.99
N GLU A 55 10.70 -7.45 -1.98
CA GLU A 55 9.64 -6.58 -2.49
C GLU A 55 8.55 -7.45 -3.16
N LEU A 56 7.30 -7.26 -2.74
CA LEU A 56 6.15 -7.91 -3.33
C LEU A 56 5.62 -7.09 -4.51
N HIS A 57 5.13 -7.78 -5.53
CA HIS A 57 4.57 -7.19 -6.74
C HIS A 57 3.25 -7.89 -7.12
N GLY A 58 2.48 -7.24 -8.02
CA GLY A 58 1.25 -7.81 -8.56
C GLY A 58 0.24 -8.21 -7.49
N GLU A 59 -0.40 -9.37 -7.68
CA GLU A 59 -1.45 -9.90 -6.82
C GLU A 59 -1.01 -10.10 -5.36
N ALA A 60 0.22 -10.59 -5.13
CA ALA A 60 0.76 -10.79 -3.79
C ALA A 60 0.87 -9.46 -3.01
N LYS A 61 1.26 -8.38 -3.70
CA LYS A 61 1.29 -7.04 -3.12
C LYS A 61 -0.12 -6.55 -2.79
N THR A 62 -1.08 -6.74 -3.70
CA THR A 62 -2.47 -6.34 -3.49
C THR A 62 -3.08 -7.05 -2.29
N ALA A 63 -2.95 -8.38 -2.22
CA ALA A 63 -3.46 -9.16 -1.10
C ALA A 63 -2.87 -8.73 0.25
N ALA A 64 -1.57 -8.44 0.29
CA ALA A 64 -0.92 -7.93 1.50
C ALA A 64 -1.40 -6.52 1.89
N LEU A 65 -1.70 -5.64 0.92
CA LEU A 65 -2.27 -4.33 1.18
C LEU A 65 -3.73 -4.40 1.67
N ASP A 66 -4.54 -5.26 1.07
CA ASP A 66 -5.94 -5.43 1.46
C ASP A 66 -6.03 -5.96 2.90
N ALA A 67 -5.20 -6.96 3.22
CA ALA A 67 -5.04 -7.44 4.59
C ALA A 67 -4.56 -6.34 5.53
N PHE A 68 -3.60 -5.50 5.08
CA PHE A 68 -3.09 -4.41 5.89
C PHE A 68 -4.19 -3.39 6.25
N TRP A 69 -4.98 -2.97 5.27
CA TRP A 69 -6.03 -1.98 5.48
C TRP A 69 -7.22 -2.51 6.28
N ALA A 70 -7.55 -3.79 6.13
CA ALA A 70 -8.59 -4.44 6.94
C ALA A 70 -8.22 -4.43 8.43
N ASP A 71 -6.96 -4.74 8.77
CA ASP A 71 -6.50 -4.72 10.17
C ASP A 71 -6.43 -3.29 10.71
N ALA A 72 -5.93 -2.33 9.93
CA ALA A 72 -5.91 -0.92 10.30
C ALA A 72 -7.32 -0.35 10.57
N GLN A 73 -8.32 -0.78 9.80
CA GLN A 73 -9.71 -0.40 10.03
C GLN A 73 -10.23 -0.96 11.36
N LEU A 74 -10.00 -2.26 11.63
CA LEU A 74 -10.41 -2.88 12.88
C LEU A 74 -9.77 -2.22 14.11
N PHE A 75 -8.48 -1.87 14.02
CA PHE A 75 -7.77 -1.13 15.06
C PHE A 75 -8.43 0.24 15.32
N ASN A 76 -8.73 1.00 14.27
CA ASN A 76 -9.36 2.32 14.41
C ASN A 76 -10.77 2.23 15.03
N GLU A 77 -11.55 1.21 14.64
CA GLU A 77 -12.89 0.97 15.22
C GLU A 77 -12.81 0.60 16.70
N GLN A 78 -11.79 -0.15 17.11
CA GLN A 78 -11.57 -0.51 18.53
C GLN A 78 -11.13 0.69 19.36
N GLU A 79 -10.24 1.53 18.84
CA GLU A 79 -9.78 2.75 19.54
C GLU A 79 -10.87 3.83 19.63
N GLN A 80 -11.76 3.93 18.64
CA GLN A 80 -12.87 4.90 18.68
C GLN A 80 -13.99 4.53 19.67
N ASN A 81 -14.12 3.26 20.01
CA ASN A 81 -15.15 2.75 20.93
C ASN A 81 -14.66 2.61 22.38
N ARG A 82 -13.48 3.14 22.69
CA ARG A 82 -12.84 3.13 24.01
C ARG A 82 -12.96 4.49 24.69
#